data_AF-A0A533ZV00-F1
#
_entry.id   AF-A0A533ZV00-F1
#
_cell.length_a   1.000
_cell.length_b   1.000
_cell.length_c   1.000
_cell.angle_alpha   90.00
_cell.angle_beta   90.00
_cell.angle_gamma   90.00
#
_symmetry.space_group_name_H-M   'P 1'
#
loop_
_entity.id
_entity.type
_entity.pdbx_description
1 polymer ?
#
loop_
_entity_poly.entity_id
_entity_poly.type
_entity_poly.pdbx_seq_one_letter_code
_entity_poly.pdbx_strand_id
1 'polypeptide(L)'
;MTIELLGVSIDPLSYYVLFAALLSLAVRVVMALLKVPERKSGKTRFVSFIDNLKGFGSNRQVDDYLYEELDDYLYPFYLGFIEFLSYPVLMAADLWSFIGVWLAFKTAGQWEHWKKSRHMFNRFLIGNALVIILSLLIMVSFVQGSEYIPPATGVR
;
A
#
# COMPACT_ATOMS: atom_id res chain seq x y z
N MET A 1 24.11 -13.96 -5.68
CA MET A 1 23.76 -12.87 -6.60
C MET A 1 23.43 -11.66 -5.75
N THR A 2 24.21 -10.59 -5.82
CA THR A 2 24.03 -9.34 -5.07
C THR A 2 23.67 -8.23 -6.04
N ILE A 3 22.80 -7.31 -5.63
CA ILE A 3 22.41 -6.14 -6.41
C ILE A 3 23.27 -4.96 -5.92
N GLU A 4 24.02 -4.33 -6.82
CA GLU A 4 24.72 -3.08 -6.48
C GLU A 4 23.76 -1.91 -6.59
N LEU A 5 23.44 -1.30 -5.45
CA LEU A 5 22.61 -0.10 -5.37
C LEU A 5 23.44 1.02 -4.75
N LEU A 6 23.72 2.07 -5.51
CA LEU A 6 24.47 3.26 -5.04
C LEU A 6 25.82 2.90 -4.36
N GLY A 7 26.51 1.87 -4.86
CA GLY A 7 27.80 1.41 -4.33
C GLY A 7 27.70 0.50 -3.09
N VAL A 8 26.49 0.09 -2.69
CA VAL A 8 26.27 -0.90 -1.62
C VAL A 8 25.76 -2.20 -2.23
N SER A 9 26.40 -3.31 -1.88
CA SER A 9 25.95 -4.66 -2.25
C SER A 9 24.78 -5.07 -1.36
N ILE A 10 23.59 -5.20 -1.93
CA ILE A 10 22.37 -5.60 -1.21
C ILE A 10 21.93 -6.98 -1.71
N ASP A 11 21.54 -7.87 -0.80
CA ASP A 11 20.98 -9.16 -1.18
C ASP A 11 19.56 -9.01 -1.77
N PRO A 12 19.10 -9.93 -2.63
CA PRO A 12 17.82 -9.77 -3.33
C PRO A 12 16.60 -9.68 -2.41
N LEU A 13 16.64 -10.34 -1.25
CA LEU A 13 15.54 -10.30 -0.29
C LEU A 13 15.45 -8.93 0.37
N SER A 14 16.58 -8.40 0.85
CA SER A 14 16.67 -7.05 1.40
C SER A 14 16.25 -5.98 0.39
N TYR A 15 16.63 -6.14 -0.89
CA TYR A 15 16.18 -5.27 -1.97
C TYR A 15 14.65 -5.31 -2.14
N TYR A 16 14.06 -6.52 -2.16
CA TYR A 16 12.60 -6.69 -2.27
C TYR A 16 11.87 -6.07 -1.07
N VAL A 17 12.36 -6.27 0.15
CA VAL A 17 11.79 -5.70 1.37
C VAL A 17 11.84 -4.18 1.34
N LEU A 18 12.98 -3.59 0.98
CA LEU A 18 13.11 -2.14 0.83
C LEU A 18 12.14 -1.60 -0.24
N PHE A 19 12.04 -2.30 -1.37
CA PHE A 19 11.17 -1.92 -2.47
C PHE A 19 9.68 -1.96 -2.06
N ALA A 20 9.24 -3.01 -1.35
CA ALA A 20 7.89 -3.10 -0.80
C ALA A 20 7.59 -1.96 0.18
N ALA A 21 8.55 -1.57 1.02
CA ALA A 21 8.40 -0.43 1.93
C ALA A 21 8.24 0.90 1.17
N LEU A 22 9.03 1.09 0.09
CA LEU A 22 8.92 2.28 -0.76
C LEU A 22 7.57 2.35 -1.49
N LEU A 23 7.05 1.23 -1.99
CA LEU A 23 5.73 1.19 -2.62
C LEU A 23 4.61 1.47 -1.61
N SER A 24 4.69 0.91 -0.41
CA SER A 24 3.74 1.24 0.66
C SER A 24 3.76 2.73 1.01
N LEU A 25 4.95 3.33 1.07
CA LEU A 25 5.12 4.76 1.27
C LEU A 25 4.51 5.57 0.11
N ALA A 26 4.69 5.14 -1.14
CA ALA A 26 4.10 5.80 -2.30
C ALA A 26 2.56 5.76 -2.26
N VAL A 27 1.96 4.61 -1.93
CA VAL A 27 0.52 4.49 -1.72
C VAL A 27 0.06 5.44 -0.61
N ARG A 28 0.79 5.51 0.51
CA ARG A 28 0.49 6.45 1.60
C ARG A 28 0.50 7.92 1.14
N VAL A 29 1.46 8.32 0.31
CA VAL A 29 1.51 9.69 -0.25
C VAL A 29 0.25 9.97 -1.07
N VAL A 30 -0.18 9.05 -1.92
CA VAL A 30 -1.41 9.18 -2.71
C VAL A 30 -2.63 9.30 -1.79
N MET A 31 -2.73 8.44 -0.78
CA MET A 31 -3.85 8.46 0.18
C MET A 31 -3.90 9.78 0.99
N ALA A 32 -2.74 10.30 1.39
CA ALA A 32 -2.64 11.57 2.10
C ALA A 32 -3.09 12.75 1.24
N LEU A 33 -2.79 12.74 -0.07
CA LEU A 33 -3.25 13.74 -1.03
C LEU A 33 -4.78 13.68 -1.24
N LEU A 34 -5.34 12.47 -1.40
CA LEU A 34 -6.78 12.28 -1.59
C LEU A 34 -7.60 12.78 -0.42
N LYS A 35 -7.03 12.84 0.80
CA LYS A 35 -7.72 13.33 1.99
C LYS A 35 -7.68 14.85 2.15
N VAL A 36 -6.77 15.56 1.49
CA VAL A 36 -6.64 17.03 1.61
C VAL A 36 -7.97 17.78 1.35
N PRO A 37 -8.77 17.46 0.31
CA PRO A 37 -10.01 18.17 0.01
C PRO A 37 -11.10 18.02 1.07
N GLU A 38 -11.00 17.01 1.94
CA GLU A 38 -12.04 16.69 2.93
C GLU A 38 -11.89 17.48 4.22
N ARG A 39 -10.71 18.05 4.48
CA ARG A 39 -10.51 18.91 5.65
C ARG A 39 -11.18 20.26 5.42
N LYS A 40 -12.25 20.52 6.18
CA LYS A 40 -12.79 21.87 6.42
C LYS A 40 -11.89 22.66 7.39
N SER A 41 -10.60 22.74 7.09
CA SER A 41 -9.62 23.48 7.88
C SER A 41 -9.23 24.75 7.13
N GLY A 42 -9.16 25.89 7.82
CA GLY A 42 -8.58 27.12 7.28
C GLY A 42 -7.06 27.04 7.00
N LYS A 43 -6.45 25.86 7.20
CA LYS A 43 -5.03 25.60 6.86
C LYS A 43 -4.84 25.50 5.35
N THR A 44 -3.63 25.83 4.88
CA THR A 44 -3.25 25.64 3.48
C THR A 44 -3.24 24.16 3.11
N ARG A 45 -3.46 23.85 1.81
CA ARG A 45 -3.48 22.47 1.30
C ARG A 45 -2.20 21.70 1.63
N PHE A 46 -1.05 22.36 1.57
CA PHE A 46 0.26 21.75 1.86
C PHE A 46 0.40 21.35 3.32
N VAL A 47 -0.02 22.21 4.27
CA VAL A 47 0.02 21.89 5.70
C VAL A 47 -0.91 20.71 6.00
N SER A 48 -2.12 20.69 5.42
CA SER A 48 -3.04 19.56 5.57
C SER A 48 -2.48 18.25 5.00
N PHE A 49 -1.75 18.31 3.87
CA PHE A 49 -1.06 17.15 3.31
C PHE A 49 0.04 16.63 4.24
N ILE A 50 0.91 17.51 4.74
CA ILE A 50 2.00 17.12 5.65
C ILE A 50 1.45 16.57 6.96
N ASP A 51 0.36 17.13 7.49
CA ASP A 51 -0.34 16.61 8.67
C ASP A 51 -0.84 15.18 8.41
N ASN A 52 -1.49 14.93 7.27
CA ASN A 52 -1.95 13.59 6.88
C ASN A 52 -0.78 12.62 6.67
N LEU A 53 0.32 13.09 6.08
CA LEU A 53 1.48 12.26 5.77
C LEU A 53 2.22 11.84 7.05
N LYS A 54 2.38 12.74 8.02
CA LYS A 54 3.06 12.44 9.30
C LYS A 54 2.34 11.36 10.10
N GLY A 55 1.02 11.27 9.99
CA GLY A 55 0.22 10.24 10.67
C GLY A 55 0.09 10.42 12.17
N PHE A 56 0.63 11.49 12.74
CA PHE A 56 0.24 11.92 14.08
C PHE A 56 -1.09 12.64 13.95
N GLY A 57 -2.16 11.98 14.38
CA GLY A 57 -3.50 12.55 14.44
C GLY A 57 -3.42 13.95 15.04
N SER A 58 -3.82 14.96 14.26
CA SER A 58 -3.95 16.32 14.76
C SER A 58 -5.08 16.29 15.79
N ASN A 59 -4.73 16.41 17.08
CA ASN A 59 -5.70 16.57 18.16
C ASN A 59 -6.76 17.61 17.76
N ARG A 60 -7.96 17.15 17.45
CA ARG A 60 -9.13 18.01 17.39
C ARG A 60 -10.25 17.30 18.16
N GLN A 61 -10.28 17.57 19.45
CA GLN A 61 -11.52 17.46 20.21
C GLN A 61 -12.55 18.35 19.53
N VAL A 62 -13.56 17.75 18.92
CA VAL A 62 -14.79 18.43 18.53
C VAL A 62 -15.92 17.62 19.16
N ASP A 63 -16.40 18.12 20.30
CA ASP A 63 -17.70 17.88 20.92
C ASP A 63 -18.29 16.44 20.86
N ASP A 64 -18.02 15.73 21.97
CA ASP A 64 -18.81 14.74 22.72
C ASP A 64 -19.64 13.62 22.06
N TYR A 65 -19.76 13.48 20.73
CA TYR A 65 -20.52 12.37 20.13
C TYR A 65 -19.96 11.77 18.83
N LEU A 66 -18.85 12.30 18.30
CA LEU A 66 -18.11 11.66 17.23
C LEU A 66 -16.71 11.33 17.74
N TYR A 67 -16.44 10.05 17.97
CA TYR A 67 -15.07 9.57 17.94
C TYR A 67 -14.54 9.83 16.52
N GLU A 68 -13.89 10.98 16.33
CA GLU A 68 -12.94 11.16 15.24
C GLU A 68 -11.82 10.16 15.57
N GLU A 69 -11.91 8.94 15.01
CA GLU A 69 -10.85 7.94 15.10
C GLU A 69 -9.54 8.67 14.88
N LEU A 70 -8.60 8.54 15.83
CA LEU A 70 -7.26 9.09 15.68
C LEU A 70 -6.81 8.71 14.28
N ASP A 71 -6.53 9.73 13.46
CA ASP A 71 -6.08 9.65 12.09
C ASP A 71 -4.66 9.04 12.05
N ASP A 72 -4.51 7.79 12.50
CA ASP A 72 -3.25 7.08 12.58
C ASP A 72 -2.93 6.47 11.22
N TYR A 73 -2.31 7.29 10.37
CA TYR A 73 -1.89 6.91 9.03
C TYR A 73 -0.67 5.98 9.00
N LEU A 74 -0.13 5.58 10.16
CA LEU A 74 0.89 4.55 10.23
C LEU A 74 0.31 3.17 9.99
N TYR A 75 -0.91 2.90 10.46
CA TYR A 75 -1.53 1.59 10.31
C TYR A 75 -1.74 1.19 8.83
N PRO A 76 -2.29 2.06 7.94
CA PRO A 76 -2.37 1.77 6.51
C PRO A 76 -1.02 1.50 5.84
N PHE A 77 0.06 2.13 6.31
CA PHE A 77 1.41 1.88 5.79
C PHE A 77 1.90 0.47 6.14
N TYR A 78 1.76 0.04 7.40
CA TYR A 78 2.18 -1.29 7.79
C TYR A 78 1.37 -2.38 7.10
N LEU A 79 0.05 -2.18 6.97
CA LEU A 79 -0.78 -3.10 6.19
C LEU A 79 -0.37 -3.13 4.73
N GLY A 80 -0.25 -1.98 4.07
CA GLY A 80 0.20 -1.91 2.68
C GLY A 80 1.57 -2.54 2.46
N PHE A 81 2.47 -2.41 3.44
CA PHE A 81 3.80 -3.02 3.39
C PHE A 81 3.73 -4.55 3.46
N ILE A 82 2.96 -5.11 4.40
CA ILE A 82 2.73 -6.57 4.49
C ILE A 82 2.05 -7.10 3.22
N GLU A 83 1.11 -6.34 2.67
CA GLU A 83 0.43 -6.67 1.41
C GLU A 83 1.42 -6.68 0.24
N PHE A 84 2.32 -5.69 0.14
CA PHE A 84 3.36 -5.69 -0.90
C PHE A 84 4.37 -6.82 -0.74
N LEU A 85 4.65 -7.28 0.48
CA LEU A 85 5.49 -8.45 0.69
C LEU A 85 4.80 -9.75 0.25
N SER A 86 3.49 -9.86 0.48
CA SER A 86 2.73 -11.12 0.34
C SER A 86 2.01 -11.26 -1.00
N TYR A 87 1.39 -10.22 -1.54
CA TYR A 87 0.55 -10.30 -2.73
C TYR A 87 1.31 -10.75 -3.98
N PRO A 88 2.49 -10.20 -4.34
CA PRO A 88 3.21 -10.69 -5.52
C PRO A 88 3.56 -12.17 -5.43
N VAL A 89 3.90 -12.65 -4.22
CA VAL A 89 4.21 -14.07 -3.95
C VAL A 89 2.96 -14.94 -4.10
N LEU A 90 1.83 -14.52 -3.52
CA LEU A 90 0.55 -15.23 -3.64
C LEU A 90 0.07 -15.28 -5.10
N MET A 91 0.22 -14.17 -5.85
CA MET A 91 -0.12 -14.12 -7.28
C MET A 91 0.77 -15.05 -8.10
N ALA A 92 2.08 -15.07 -7.85
CA ALA A 92 3.02 -15.95 -8.55
C ALA A 92 2.78 -17.44 -8.25
N ALA A 93 2.23 -17.75 -7.06
CA ALA A 93 1.84 -19.11 -6.66
C ALA A 93 0.41 -19.50 -7.10
N ASP A 94 -0.27 -18.66 -7.88
CA ASP A 94 -1.67 -18.84 -8.30
C ASP A 94 -2.69 -18.92 -7.13
N LEU A 95 -2.34 -18.33 -6.00
CA LEU A 95 -3.13 -18.32 -4.76
C LEU A 95 -4.01 -17.06 -4.64
N TRP A 96 -4.68 -16.68 -5.73
CA TRP A 96 -5.52 -15.46 -5.81
C TRP A 96 -6.66 -15.42 -4.80
N SER A 97 -7.17 -16.60 -4.40
CA SER A 97 -8.25 -16.73 -3.43
C SER A 97 -7.91 -16.09 -2.08
N PHE A 98 -6.66 -16.16 -1.62
CA PHE A 98 -6.23 -15.57 -0.35
C PHE A 98 -6.29 -14.04 -0.37
N ILE A 99 -5.95 -13.42 -1.49
CA ILE A 99 -6.08 -11.96 -1.68
C ILE A 99 -7.55 -11.57 -1.62
N GLY A 100 -8.43 -12.32 -2.29
CA GLY A 100 -9.88 -12.12 -2.26
C GLY A 100 -10.47 -12.25 -0.84
N VAL A 101 -10.10 -13.30 -0.11
CA VAL A 101 -10.53 -13.53 1.29
C VAL A 101 -10.06 -12.39 2.19
N TRP A 102 -8.81 -11.95 2.05
CA TRP A 102 -8.28 -10.83 2.83
C TRP A 102 -9.00 -9.50 2.53
N LEU A 103 -9.34 -9.24 1.26
CA LEU A 103 -10.15 -8.08 0.88
C LEU A 103 -11.57 -8.16 1.45
N ALA A 104 -12.21 -9.34 1.41
CA ALA A 104 -13.52 -9.55 2.01
C ALA A 104 -13.50 -9.32 3.52
N PHE A 105 -12.46 -9.79 4.21
CA PHE A 105 -12.28 -9.57 5.65
C PHE A 105 -12.13 -8.09 6.00
N LYS A 106 -11.24 -7.36 5.30
CA LYS A 106 -11.10 -5.91 5.45
C LYS A 106 -12.43 -5.19 5.20
N THR A 107 -13.20 -5.69 4.23
CA THR A 107 -14.50 -5.14 3.85
C THR A 107 -15.56 -5.35 4.92
N ALA A 108 -15.67 -6.55 5.45
CA ALA A 108 -16.61 -6.88 6.52
C ALA A 108 -16.29 -6.10 7.81
N GLY A 109 -15.02 -6.01 8.20
CA GLY A 109 -14.59 -5.36 9.44
C GLY A 109 -14.85 -3.85 9.49
N GLN A 110 -14.95 -3.19 8.33
CA GLN A 110 -15.12 -1.74 8.22
C GLN A 110 -16.49 -1.33 7.64
N TRP A 111 -17.40 -2.28 7.47
CA TRP A 111 -18.68 -2.07 6.80
C TRP A 111 -19.53 -0.95 7.45
N GLU A 112 -19.64 -0.94 8.79
CA GLU A 112 -20.43 0.08 9.49
C GLU A 112 -19.82 1.49 9.38
N HIS A 113 -18.49 1.60 9.29
CA HIS A 113 -17.82 2.90 9.10
C HIS A 113 -18.08 3.46 7.70
N TRP A 114 -18.11 2.61 6.68
CA TRP A 114 -18.32 3.03 5.30
C TRP A 114 -19.72 3.50 4.98
N LYS A 115 -20.72 3.03 5.74
CA LYS A 115 -22.08 3.57 5.64
C LYS A 115 -22.13 5.04 6.02
N LYS A 116 -21.24 5.50 6.91
CA LYS A 116 -21.21 6.88 7.40
C LYS A 116 -20.57 7.86 6.41
N SER A 117 -19.68 7.40 5.53
CA SER A 117 -18.99 8.27 4.56
C SER A 117 -18.62 7.56 3.26
N ARG A 118 -19.24 7.99 2.15
CA ARG A 118 -18.89 7.50 0.80
C ARG A 118 -17.46 7.86 0.40
N HIS A 119 -16.94 8.99 0.87
CA HIS A 119 -15.56 9.38 0.62
C HIS A 119 -14.57 8.42 1.29
N MET A 120 -14.85 8.00 2.52
CA MET A 120 -14.05 6.99 3.23
C MET A 120 -14.03 5.65 2.51
N PHE A 121 -15.20 5.20 2.04
CA PHE A 121 -15.33 3.98 1.24
C PHE A 121 -14.54 4.05 -0.07
N ASN A 122 -14.66 5.15 -0.82
CA ASN A 122 -13.93 5.34 -2.08
C ASN A 122 -12.41 5.35 -1.87
N ARG A 123 -11.93 6.00 -0.80
CA ARG A 123 -10.51 5.97 -0.42
C ARG A 123 -10.04 4.55 -0.10
N PHE A 124 -10.84 3.79 0.65
CA PHE A 124 -10.54 2.38 0.89
C PHE A 124 -10.39 1.60 -0.43
N LEU A 125 -11.35 1.74 -1.36
CA LEU A 125 -11.28 1.07 -2.66
C LEU A 125 -10.03 1.46 -3.46
N ILE A 126 -9.74 2.76 -3.55
CA ILE A 126 -8.57 3.27 -4.28
C ILE A 126 -7.28 2.75 -3.66
N GLY A 127 -7.14 2.78 -2.33
CA GLY A 127 -5.94 2.29 -1.64
C GLY A 127 -5.69 0.82 -1.91
N ASN A 128 -6.72 -0.03 -1.79
CA ASN A 128 -6.60 -1.46 -2.08
C ASN A 128 -6.32 -1.74 -3.55
N ALA A 129 -6.99 -1.02 -4.47
CA ALA A 129 -6.75 -1.16 -5.90
C ALA A 129 -5.30 -0.82 -6.27
N LEU A 130 -4.75 0.27 -5.71
CA LEU A 130 -3.35 0.64 -5.92
C LEU A 130 -2.40 -0.46 -5.47
N VAL A 131 -2.60 -1.03 -4.28
CA VAL A 131 -1.75 -2.12 -3.77
C VAL A 131 -1.82 -3.35 -4.68
N ILE A 132 -3.00 -3.75 -5.13
CA ILE A 132 -3.18 -4.91 -6.03
C ILE A 132 -2.54 -4.66 -7.39
N ILE A 133 -2.79 -3.50 -8.01
CA ILE A 133 -2.24 -3.15 -9.33
C ILE A 133 -0.72 -3.10 -9.28
N LEU A 134 -0.15 -2.44 -8.26
CA LEU A 134 1.29 -2.36 -8.10
C LEU A 134 1.89 -3.75 -7.82
N SER A 135 1.22 -4.59 -7.01
CA SER A 135 1.66 -5.98 -6.78
C SER A 135 1.64 -6.83 -8.05
N LEU A 136 0.64 -6.63 -8.91
CA LEU A 136 0.57 -7.28 -10.22
C LEU A 136 1.73 -6.87 -11.12
N LEU A 137 2.06 -5.58 -11.18
CA LEU A 137 3.19 -5.08 -11.98
C LEU A 137 4.53 -5.68 -11.53
N ILE A 138 4.69 -5.88 -10.22
CA ILE A 138 5.85 -6.59 -9.65
C ILE A 138 5.87 -8.02 -10.16
N MET A 139 4.78 -8.76 -9.96
CA MET A 139 4.69 -10.17 -10.36
C MET A 139 4.97 -10.36 -11.85
N VAL A 140 4.34 -9.55 -12.72
CA VAL A 140 4.53 -9.63 -14.18
C VAL A 140 5.99 -9.42 -14.57
N SER A 141 6.67 -8.44 -13.94
CA SER A 141 8.09 -8.15 -14.22
C SER A 141 8.99 -9.33 -13.82
N PHE A 142 8.65 -10.05 -12.75
CA PHE A 142 9.39 -11.24 -12.33
C PHE A 142 9.12 -12.45 -13.24
N VAL A 143 7.88 -12.67 -13.65
CA VAL A 143 7.52 -13.80 -14.55
C VAL A 143 8.16 -13.62 -15.92
N GLN A 144 8.06 -12.43 -16.52
CA GLN A 144 8.67 -12.14 -17.84
C GLN A 144 10.21 -12.22 -17.81
N GLY A 145 10.84 -11.83 -16.70
CA GLY A 145 12.29 -11.99 -16.51
C GLY A 145 12.75 -13.45 -16.47
N SER A 146 11.87 -14.39 -16.08
CA SER A 146 12.21 -15.81 -15.99
C SER A 146 12.25 -16.55 -17.33
N GLU A 147 11.54 -16.04 -18.35
CA GLU A 147 11.52 -16.61 -19.71
C GLU A 147 12.77 -16.25 -20.53
N TYR A 148 13.62 -15.34 -20.04
CA TYR A 148 14.84 -14.89 -20.70
C TYR A 148 16.09 -15.72 -20.34
N ILE A 149 15.93 -16.92 -19.81
CA ILE A 149 17.04 -17.89 -19.71
C ILE A 149 17.11 -18.61 -21.07
N PRO A 150 18.04 -18.25 -21.98
CA PRO A 150 18.21 -19.03 -23.19
C PRO A 150 18.50 -20.48 -22.78
N PRO A 151 17.90 -21.48 -23.43
CA PRO A 151 18.25 -22.87 -23.16
C PRO A 151 19.76 -22.97 -23.32
N ALA A 152 20.44 -23.42 -22.26
CA ALA A 152 21.86 -23.72 -22.33
C ALA A 152 22.05 -24.59 -23.56
N THR A 153 22.72 -24.05 -24.59
CA THR A 153 23.10 -24.78 -25.78
C THR A 153 24.15 -25.79 -25.35
N GLY A 154 23.68 -26.89 -24.77
CA GLY A 154 24.44 -28.07 -24.47
C GLY A 154 24.84 -28.73 -25.78
N VAL A 155 26.01 -28.32 -26.25
CA VAL A 155 27.04 -29.08 -26.96
C VAL A 155 26.64 -30.53 -27.27
N ARG A 156 26.48 -30.84 -28.56
CA ARG A 156 26.59 -32.20 -29.09
C ARG A 156 28.05 -32.59 -29.24
#